data_AF-A0A944N2V6-F1
#
_entry.id   AF-A0A944N2V6-F1
#
_cell.length_a   1.000
_cell.length_b   1.000
_cell.length_c   1.000
_cell.angle_alpha   90.00
_cell.angle_beta   90.00
_cell.angle_gamma   90.00
#
_symmetry.space_group_name_H-M   'P 1'
#
loop_
_entity.id
_entity.type
_entity.pdbx_description
1 polymer ?
#
loop_
_entity_poly.entity_id
_entity_poly.type
_entity_poly.pdbx_seq_one_letter_code
_entity_poly.pdbx_strand_id
1 'polypeptide(L)'
;MKKLFIKLLSAVFILSVLALLLGTVPSSVTAAADGAQIYKKQCKKCHGKKAEGKRQKKNPEKYKYAPLIKLSQQELLESLLKYQQMWNKKSWENKIEKKMAKATKKLDEAKIKALSEFIVTLK
;
A
#
# COMPACT_ATOMS: atom_id res chain seq x y z
N MET A 1 28.31 -0.19 51.31
CA MET A 1 27.96 -0.96 50.09
C MET A 1 26.55 -0.68 49.54
N LYS A 2 25.51 -0.50 50.37
CA LYS A 2 24.13 -0.20 49.90
C LYS A 2 23.98 1.11 49.08
N LYS A 3 24.77 2.15 49.38
CA LYS A 3 24.72 3.45 48.68
C LYS A 3 25.33 3.43 47.26
N LEU A 4 26.19 2.45 46.97
CA LEU A 4 26.82 2.28 45.65
C LEU A 4 25.91 1.53 44.68
N PHE A 5 25.16 0.53 45.19
CA PHE A 5 24.15 -0.21 44.44
C PHE A 5 22.97 0.67 43.97
N ILE A 6 22.53 1.63 44.79
CA ILE A 6 21.43 2.54 44.44
C ILE A 6 21.83 3.48 43.29
N LYS A 7 23.06 4.01 43.29
CA LYS A 7 23.57 4.89 42.22
C LYS A 7 23.73 4.16 40.87
N LEU A 8 24.11 2.87 40.90
CA LEU A 8 24.21 2.02 39.69
C LEU A 8 22.83 1.65 39.13
N LEU A 9 21.83 1.40 39.99
CA LEU A 9 20.45 1.16 39.56
C LEU A 9 19.83 2.39 38.88
N SER A 10 20.08 3.60 39.41
CA SER A 10 19.56 4.84 38.84
C SER A 10 20.19 5.18 37.49
N ALA A 11 21.49 4.92 37.29
CA ALA A 11 22.16 5.19 36.02
C ALA A 11 21.73 4.24 34.89
N VAL A 12 21.47 2.97 35.20
CA VAL A 12 20.96 1.97 34.24
C VAL A 12 19.50 2.26 33.85
N PHE A 13 18.70 2.78 34.78
CA PHE A 13 17.32 3.19 34.50
C PHE A 13 17.23 4.44 33.62
N ILE A 14 18.20 5.36 33.71
CA ILE A 14 18.25 6.56 32.88
C ILE A 14 18.73 6.24 31.45
N LEU A 15 19.61 5.25 31.27
CA LEU A 15 20.03 4.79 29.93
C LEU A 15 18.95 4.00 29.18
N SER A 16 18.05 3.28 29.88
CA SER A 16 16.98 2.51 29.22
C SER A 16 15.83 3.39 28.68
N VAL A 17 15.58 4.54 29.31
CA VAL A 17 14.52 5.48 28.87
C VAL A 17 14.94 6.24 27.60
N LEU A 18 16.23 6.52 27.41
CA LEU A 18 16.70 7.26 26.23
C LEU A 18 16.73 6.40 24.94
N ALA A 19 16.88 5.08 25.06
CA ALA A 19 16.78 4.15 23.94
C ALA A 19 15.33 3.93 23.45
N LEU A 20 14.33 4.21 24.28
CA LEU A 20 12.91 4.09 23.92
C LEU A 20 12.39 5.25 23.04
N LEU A 21 13.08 6.40 23.03
CA LEU A 21 12.62 7.61 22.34
C LEU A 21 13.06 7.72 20.87
N LEU A 22 13.96 6.83 20.39
CA LEU A 22 14.53 6.90 19.04
C LEU A 22 13.97 5.86 18.06
N GLY A 23 13.07 4.97 18.49
CA GLY A 23 12.80 3.71 17.77
C GLY A 23 11.52 3.61 16.95
N THR A 24 10.54 4.50 17.11
CA THR A 24 9.20 4.28 16.51
C THR A 24 8.88 5.34 15.47
N VAL A 25 9.47 5.22 14.28
CA VAL A 25 8.82 5.83 13.11
C VAL A 25 7.46 5.16 12.93
N PRO A 26 6.34 5.91 12.85
CA PRO A 26 5.04 5.30 12.72
C PRO A 26 4.98 4.47 11.43
N SER A 27 4.69 3.17 11.55
CA SER A 27 4.58 2.22 10.43
C SER A 27 3.62 2.67 9.33
N SER A 28 2.71 3.62 9.63
CA SER A 28 1.81 4.22 8.65
C SER A 28 2.53 5.14 7.65
N VAL A 29 3.61 5.82 8.05
CA VAL A 29 4.36 6.74 7.16
C VAL A 29 5.14 5.95 6.11
N THR A 30 5.77 4.85 6.51
CA THR A 30 6.48 3.95 5.59
C THR A 30 5.50 3.24 4.64
N ALA A 31 4.36 2.76 5.16
CA ALA A 31 3.31 2.17 4.34
C ALA A 31 2.76 3.15 3.29
N ALA A 32 2.48 4.41 3.64
CA ALA A 32 1.99 5.42 2.69
C ALA A 32 3.02 5.69 1.57
N ALA A 33 4.31 5.77 1.90
CA ALA A 33 5.38 5.94 0.92
C ALA A 33 5.46 4.77 -0.08
N ASP A 34 5.27 3.54 0.41
CA ASP A 34 5.24 2.34 -0.43
C ASP A 34 4.04 2.35 -1.38
N GLY A 35 2.85 2.68 -0.90
CA GLY A 35 1.64 2.77 -1.72
C GLY A 35 1.80 3.78 -2.87
N ALA A 36 2.33 4.96 -2.57
CA ALA A 36 2.63 5.99 -3.57
C ALA A 36 3.64 5.53 -4.62
N GLN A 37 4.72 4.88 -4.18
CA GLN A 37 5.78 4.40 -5.07
C GLN A 37 5.27 3.29 -5.99
N ILE A 38 4.49 2.34 -5.46
CA ILE A 38 3.86 1.26 -6.20
C ILE A 38 2.94 1.87 -7.28
N TYR A 39 2.03 2.77 -6.88
CA TYR A 39 1.10 3.39 -7.82
C TYR A 39 1.81 4.09 -8.98
N LYS A 40 2.84 4.90 -8.66
CA LYS A 40 3.63 5.65 -9.64
C LYS A 40 4.34 4.73 -10.63
N LYS A 41 4.89 3.61 -10.17
CA LYS A 41 5.67 2.68 -10.99
C LYS A 41 4.80 1.81 -11.89
N GLN A 42 3.64 1.33 -11.41
CA GLN A 42 2.88 0.29 -12.12
C GLN A 42 1.42 0.65 -12.45
N CYS A 43 0.69 1.30 -11.56
CA CYS A 43 -0.76 1.50 -11.70
C CYS A 43 -1.08 2.68 -12.62
N LYS A 44 -0.34 3.79 -12.46
CA LYS A 44 -0.52 5.05 -13.19
C LYS A 44 -0.58 4.88 -14.71
N LYS A 45 0.21 3.95 -15.26
CA LYS A 45 0.30 3.72 -16.72
C LYS A 45 -1.05 3.37 -17.35
N CYS A 46 -1.91 2.69 -16.60
CA CYS A 46 -3.23 2.28 -17.06
C CYS A 46 -4.33 3.16 -16.46
N HIS A 47 -4.26 3.46 -15.16
CA HIS A 47 -5.33 4.12 -14.43
C HIS A 47 -5.21 5.64 -14.33
N GLY A 48 -4.19 6.25 -14.94
CA GLY A 48 -4.01 7.71 -14.92
C GLY A 48 -3.20 8.20 -13.72
N LYS A 49 -2.88 9.50 -13.66
CA LYS A 49 -2.05 10.06 -12.56
C LYS A 49 -2.87 10.27 -11.28
N LYS A 50 -4.16 10.55 -11.43
CA LYS A 50 -5.15 10.82 -10.39
C LYS A 50 -6.21 9.71 -10.29
N ALA A 51 -5.88 8.49 -10.72
CA ALA A 51 -6.83 7.38 -10.77
C ALA A 51 -8.09 7.66 -11.62
N GLU A 52 -8.00 8.58 -12.59
CA GLU A 52 -9.07 9.02 -13.48
C GLU A 52 -9.42 8.00 -14.58
N GLY A 53 -8.64 6.93 -14.70
CA GLY A 53 -8.78 5.94 -15.75
C GLY A 53 -8.28 6.46 -17.11
N LYS A 54 -8.61 5.72 -18.16
CA LYS A 54 -8.28 6.12 -19.54
C LYS A 54 -9.43 5.77 -20.46
N ARG A 55 -9.92 6.75 -21.24
CA ARG A 55 -10.96 6.55 -22.25
C ARG A 55 -10.43 5.81 -23.48
N GLN A 56 -11.32 5.14 -24.21
CA GLN A 56 -10.97 4.49 -25.48
C GLN A 56 -10.83 5.54 -26.58
N LYS A 57 -9.81 5.40 -27.45
CA LYS A 57 -9.59 6.34 -28.56
C LYS A 57 -10.73 6.33 -29.58
N LYS A 58 -11.30 5.15 -29.86
CA LYS A 58 -12.37 4.96 -30.85
C LYS A 58 -13.78 5.27 -30.30
N ASN A 59 -13.95 5.25 -28.98
CA ASN A 59 -15.22 5.58 -28.34
C ASN A 59 -14.92 6.26 -26.98
N PRO A 60 -14.81 7.60 -26.96
CA PRO A 60 -14.48 8.35 -25.76
C PRO A 60 -15.47 8.16 -24.60
N GLU A 61 -16.71 7.75 -24.83
CA GLU A 61 -17.69 7.51 -23.77
C GLU A 61 -17.32 6.30 -22.90
N LYS A 62 -16.57 5.34 -23.45
CA LYS A 62 -16.16 4.11 -22.77
C LYS A 62 -14.76 4.22 -22.18
N TYR A 63 -14.57 3.66 -20.99
CA TYR A 63 -13.24 3.48 -20.41
C TYR A 63 -12.51 2.28 -21.05
N LYS A 64 -11.24 2.48 -21.39
CA LYS A 64 -10.26 1.41 -21.68
C LYS A 64 -9.70 0.84 -20.38
N TYR A 65 -9.46 1.72 -19.41
CA TYR A 65 -9.08 1.38 -18.05
C TYR A 65 -10.00 2.16 -17.11
N ALA A 66 -10.66 1.45 -16.21
CA ALA A 66 -11.66 2.04 -15.32
C ALA A 66 -11.02 3.08 -14.38
N PRO A 67 -11.74 4.17 -14.07
CA PRO A 67 -11.34 5.09 -13.00
C PRO A 67 -11.39 4.35 -11.66
N LEU A 68 -10.38 4.57 -10.82
CA LEU A 68 -10.34 4.05 -9.45
C LEU A 68 -10.83 5.09 -8.43
N ILE A 69 -10.89 6.36 -8.84
CA ILE A 69 -11.26 7.51 -8.01
C ILE A 69 -12.66 7.40 -7.36
N LYS A 70 -13.55 6.59 -7.94
CA LYS A 70 -14.91 6.38 -7.45
C LYS A 70 -15.04 5.29 -6.38
N LEU A 71 -14.00 4.47 -6.21
CA LEU A 71 -14.02 3.38 -5.24
C LEU A 71 -13.65 3.90 -3.84
N SER A 72 -14.21 3.24 -2.84
CA SER A 72 -13.78 3.33 -1.45
C SER A 72 -12.45 2.58 -1.24
N GLN A 73 -11.78 2.87 -0.12
CA GLN A 73 -10.56 2.16 0.25
C GLN A 73 -10.81 0.65 0.39
N GLN A 74 -11.95 0.27 0.96
CA GLN A 74 -12.30 -1.13 1.19
C GLN A 74 -12.54 -1.88 -0.13
N GLU A 75 -13.30 -1.31 -1.07
CA GLU A 75 -13.51 -1.92 -2.39
C GLU A 75 -12.19 -2.09 -3.15
N LEU A 76 -11.27 -1.14 -3.01
CA LEU A 76 -9.93 -1.22 -3.58
C LEU A 76 -9.10 -2.34 -2.94
N LEU A 77 -9.11 -2.43 -1.62
CA LEU A 77 -8.41 -3.48 -0.86
C LEU A 77 -8.91 -4.87 -1.28
N GLU A 78 -10.22 -5.09 -1.25
CA GLU A 78 -10.85 -6.35 -1.63
C GLU A 78 -10.55 -6.72 -3.08
N SER A 79 -10.66 -5.77 -4.01
CA SER A 79 -10.36 -5.99 -5.42
C SER A 79 -8.90 -6.37 -5.66
N LEU A 80 -7.96 -5.67 -5.01
CA LEU A 80 -6.52 -5.94 -5.15
C LEU A 80 -6.15 -7.31 -4.57
N LEU A 81 -6.70 -7.68 -3.40
CA LEU A 81 -6.54 -9.00 -2.80
C LEU A 81 -7.11 -10.09 -3.71
N LYS A 82 -8.32 -9.89 -4.26
CA LYS A 82 -8.92 -10.81 -5.23
C LYS A 82 -8.00 -11.04 -6.43
N TYR A 83 -7.45 -9.98 -7.03
CA TYR A 83 -6.53 -10.13 -8.15
C TYR A 83 -5.22 -10.82 -7.77
N GLN A 84 -4.66 -10.53 -6.60
CA GLN A 84 -3.48 -11.22 -6.08
C GLN A 84 -3.74 -12.72 -5.91
N GLN A 85 -4.89 -13.09 -5.32
CA GLN A 85 -5.32 -14.49 -5.23
C GLN A 85 -5.53 -15.12 -6.60
N MET A 86 -6.15 -14.42 -7.56
CA MET A 86 -6.28 -14.91 -8.94
C MET A 86 -4.93 -15.20 -9.57
N TRP A 87 -3.90 -14.40 -9.28
CA TRP A 87 -2.54 -14.69 -9.75
C TRP A 87 -2.00 -15.98 -9.15
N ASN A 88 -2.10 -16.11 -7.81
CA ASN A 88 -1.57 -17.25 -7.06
C ASN A 88 -2.25 -18.56 -7.47
N LYS A 89 -3.56 -18.54 -7.68
CA LYS A 89 -4.37 -19.69 -8.08
C LYS A 89 -4.44 -19.90 -9.60
N LYS A 90 -3.89 -18.98 -10.39
CA LYS A 90 -4.02 -18.95 -11.85
C LYS A 90 -5.48 -19.00 -12.36
N SER A 91 -6.39 -18.33 -11.65
CA SER A 91 -7.85 -18.45 -11.85
C SER A 91 -8.48 -17.25 -12.57
N TRP A 92 -7.76 -16.63 -13.51
CA TRP A 92 -8.31 -15.57 -14.36
C TRP A 92 -9.08 -16.18 -15.55
N GLU A 93 -10.19 -15.58 -15.92
CA GLU A 93 -11.03 -16.06 -17.02
C GLU A 93 -10.83 -15.22 -18.29
N ASN A 94 -10.46 -13.95 -18.12
CA ASN A 94 -10.30 -13.02 -19.24
C ASN A 94 -8.98 -12.25 -19.20
N LYS A 95 -8.68 -11.58 -20.32
CA LYS A 95 -7.43 -10.81 -20.50
C LYS A 95 -7.30 -9.63 -19.54
N ILE A 96 -8.42 -9.09 -19.05
CA ILE A 96 -8.41 -7.95 -18.12
C ILE A 96 -8.01 -8.46 -16.73
N GLU A 97 -8.67 -9.49 -16.23
CA GLU A 97 -8.32 -10.16 -14.97
C GLU A 97 -6.88 -10.63 -14.96
N LYS A 98 -6.41 -11.29 -16.03
CA LYS A 98 -5.01 -11.72 -16.12
C LYS A 98 -4.03 -10.55 -15.99
N LYS A 99 -4.35 -9.40 -16.58
CA LYS A 99 -3.51 -8.19 -16.47
C LYS A 99 -3.52 -7.63 -15.06
N MET A 100 -4.67 -7.62 -14.39
CA MET A 100 -4.79 -7.14 -13.01
C MET A 100 -4.13 -8.08 -12.02
N ALA A 101 -4.37 -9.39 -12.13
CA ALA A 101 -3.66 -10.41 -11.39
C ALA A 101 -2.13 -10.30 -11.57
N LYS A 102 -1.65 -10.10 -12.80
CA LYS A 102 -0.23 -9.87 -13.06
C LYS A 102 0.31 -8.60 -12.39
N ALA A 103 -0.49 -7.55 -12.27
CA ALA A 103 -0.09 -6.29 -11.64
C ALA A 103 0.05 -6.42 -10.12
N THR A 104 -0.68 -7.35 -9.50
CA THR A 104 -0.64 -7.57 -8.04
C THR A 104 0.28 -8.71 -7.61
N LYS A 105 0.84 -9.49 -8.55
CA LYS A 105 1.62 -10.71 -8.28
C LYS A 105 2.79 -10.62 -7.29
N LYS A 106 3.37 -9.43 -7.10
CA LYS A 106 4.52 -9.18 -6.20
C LYS A 106 4.13 -8.36 -4.96
N LEU A 107 2.84 -8.07 -4.80
CA LEU A 107 2.34 -7.31 -3.66
C LEU A 107 1.88 -8.32 -2.62
N ASP A 108 2.33 -8.15 -1.38
CA ASP A 108 1.77 -8.81 -0.20
C ASP A 108 0.58 -7.97 0.34
N GLU A 109 -0.09 -8.48 1.37
CA GLU A 109 -1.27 -7.84 1.95
C GLU A 109 -0.97 -6.43 2.49
N ALA A 110 0.19 -6.24 3.13
CA ALA A 110 0.61 -4.94 3.65
C ALA A 110 0.79 -3.91 2.53
N LYS A 111 1.45 -4.29 1.42
CA LYS A 111 1.58 -3.44 0.22
C LYS A 111 0.24 -3.16 -0.45
N ILE A 112 -0.67 -4.14 -0.46
CA ILE A 112 -2.01 -3.96 -1.02
C ILE A 112 -2.80 -2.95 -0.19
N LYS A 113 -2.75 -3.05 1.15
CA LYS A 113 -3.40 -2.10 2.05
C LYS A 113 -2.83 -0.68 1.90
N ALA A 114 -1.51 -0.55 1.90
CA ALA A 114 -0.83 0.70 1.63
C ALA A 114 -1.24 1.32 0.27
N LEU A 115 -1.35 0.50 -0.76
CA LEU A 115 -1.77 0.95 -2.09
C LEU A 115 -3.23 1.40 -2.11
N SER A 116 -4.15 0.69 -1.45
CA SER A 116 -5.57 1.08 -1.40
C SER A 116 -5.77 2.39 -0.62
N GLU A 117 -5.04 2.58 0.48
CA GLU A 117 -5.00 3.84 1.23
C GLU A 117 -4.48 5.00 0.38
N PHE A 118 -3.40 4.79 -0.37
CA PHE A 118 -2.86 5.84 -1.24
C PHE A 118 -3.82 6.21 -2.38
N ILE A 119 -4.48 5.24 -3.02
CA ILE A 119 -5.34 5.52 -4.18
C ILE A 119 -6.49 6.46 -3.81
N VAL A 120 -7.06 6.34 -2.61
CA VAL A 120 -8.17 7.21 -2.19
C VAL A 120 -7.73 8.64 -1.88
N THR A 121 -6.43 8.91 -1.69
CA THR A 121 -5.91 10.27 -1.52
C THR A 121 -5.62 10.98 -2.86
N LEU A 122 -5.80 10.30 -4.00
CA LEU A 122 -5.56 10.88 -5.33
C LEU A 122 -6.74 11.69 -5.88
N LYS A 123 -7.85 11.76 -5.13
CA LYS A 123 -9.08 12.47 -5.50
C LYS A 123 -8.85 13.97 -5.64
#